data_AF-A0A8H5Y908-F1
#
_entry.id   AF-A0A8H5Y908-F1
#
_cell.length_a   1.000
_cell.length_b   1.000
_cell.length_c   1.000
_cell.angle_alpha   90.00
_cell.angle_beta   90.00
_cell.angle_gamma   90.00
#
_symmetry.space_group_name_H-M   'P 1'
#
loop_
_entity.id
_entity.type
_entity.pdbx_description
1 polymer ?
#
loop_
_entity_poly.entity_id
_entity_poly.type
_entity_poly.pdbx_seq_one_letter_code
_entity_poly.pdbx_strand_id
1 'polypeptide(L)'
;AGGYNPAIHGDYDPNAWYAKGTQEEDQFATISTGIADPSEIYTATATFNRFTGQFQSAGQGPERHSDEAKSKRQMNAFFDVEAAANAHDGRSLKAERSGKKPSKAELKQFKEKRRARKEEKRRAWLRD
;
A
#
# COMPACT_ATOMS: atom_id res chain seq x y z
N ALA A 1 -27.61 -27.92 31.36
CA ALA A 1 -28.46 -27.06 32.20
C ALA A 1 -28.54 -27.64 33.61
N GLY A 2 -27.65 -27.18 34.50
CA GLY A 2 -27.73 -27.46 35.94
C GLY A 2 -28.29 -26.21 36.60
N GLY A 3 -29.61 -26.21 36.86
CA GLY A 3 -30.31 -25.08 37.48
C GLY A 3 -30.54 -25.31 38.97
N TYR A 4 -30.85 -24.22 39.68
CA TYR A 4 -31.04 -24.16 41.13
C TYR A 4 -31.95 -25.28 41.69
N ASN A 5 -31.38 -26.14 42.54
CA ASN A 5 -32.10 -27.11 43.36
C ASN A 5 -32.13 -26.68 44.84
N PRO A 6 -33.30 -26.34 45.42
CA PRO A 6 -33.43 -25.85 46.79
C PRO A 6 -33.07 -26.89 47.87
N ALA A 7 -33.10 -28.19 47.54
CA ALA A 7 -32.67 -29.24 48.48
C ALA A 7 -31.14 -29.32 48.64
N ILE A 8 -30.39 -28.79 47.67
CA ILE A 8 -28.92 -28.82 47.64
C ILE A 8 -28.35 -27.42 47.96
N HIS A 9 -29.04 -26.35 47.55
CA HIS A 9 -28.51 -24.98 47.60
C HIS A 9 -29.13 -24.10 48.69
N GLY A 10 -30.14 -24.57 49.43
CA GLY A 10 -30.73 -23.82 50.55
C GLY A 10 -31.59 -22.65 50.10
N ASP A 11 -31.48 -21.54 50.82
CA ASP A 11 -32.08 -20.24 50.52
C ASP A 11 -31.32 -19.51 49.39
N TYR A 12 -32.08 -18.85 48.50
CA TYR A 12 -31.56 -18.33 47.24
C TYR A 12 -30.56 -17.19 47.47
N ASP A 13 -29.27 -17.46 47.25
CA ASP A 13 -28.20 -16.44 47.21
C ASP A 13 -28.02 -15.89 45.77
N PRO A 14 -28.27 -14.59 45.53
CA PRO A 14 -28.10 -13.95 44.22
C PRO A 14 -26.65 -13.88 43.71
N ASN A 15 -25.64 -14.05 44.58
CA ASN A 15 -24.23 -13.99 44.18
C ASN A 15 -23.60 -15.38 43.99
N ALA A 16 -24.35 -16.46 44.20
CA ALA A 16 -23.84 -17.83 44.09
C ALA A 16 -23.50 -18.22 42.65
N TRP A 17 -22.59 -19.19 42.51
CA TRP A 17 -22.09 -19.68 41.22
C TRP A 17 -23.19 -20.20 40.29
N TYR A 18 -24.25 -20.81 40.83
CA TYR A 18 -25.40 -21.28 40.04
C TYR A 18 -26.33 -20.14 39.58
N ALA A 19 -26.29 -18.98 40.24
CA ALA A 19 -27.14 -17.82 39.93
C ALA A 19 -26.48 -16.92 38.87
N LYS A 20 -25.15 -16.98 38.76
CA LYS A 20 -24.39 -16.43 37.64
C LYS A 20 -24.55 -17.37 36.43
N GLY A 21 -25.63 -17.18 35.67
CA GLY A 21 -25.68 -17.68 34.30
C GLY A 21 -24.40 -17.24 33.58
N THR A 22 -23.80 -18.13 32.78
CA THR A 22 -22.51 -17.94 32.07
C THR A 22 -22.31 -16.50 31.59
N GLN A 23 -21.68 -15.66 32.42
CA GLN A 23 -21.10 -14.37 32.06
C GLN A 23 -19.69 -14.62 31.52
N GLU A 24 -19.59 -15.48 30.52
CA GLU A 24 -18.35 -15.70 29.76
C GLU A 24 -18.48 -15.07 28.37
N GLU A 25 -19.09 -13.90 28.25
CA GLU A 25 -19.04 -13.09 27.03
C GLU A 25 -18.88 -11.62 27.45
N ASP A 26 -17.98 -10.89 26.76
CA ASP A 26 -17.67 -9.44 26.89
C ASP A 26 -16.41 -8.99 27.67
N GLN A 27 -15.27 -9.69 27.54
CA GLN A 27 -13.95 -9.05 27.79
C GLN A 27 -12.94 -9.20 26.63
N PHE A 28 -13.40 -9.51 25.42
CA PHE A 28 -12.56 -9.60 24.22
C PHE A 28 -13.20 -8.92 23.00
N ALA A 29 -13.53 -7.63 23.06
CA ALA A 29 -13.94 -6.91 21.85
C ALA A 29 -13.82 -5.38 21.99
N THR A 30 -12.60 -4.85 21.88
CA THR A 30 -12.41 -3.49 21.35
C THR A 30 -11.30 -3.52 20.33
N ILE A 31 -11.49 -4.35 19.30
CA ILE A 31 -10.94 -4.11 17.98
C ILE A 31 -12.13 -4.22 17.04
N SER A 32 -12.59 -3.07 16.57
CA SER A 32 -13.67 -2.92 15.61
C SER A 32 -13.24 -3.49 14.24
N THR A 33 -13.33 -4.80 14.07
CA THR A 33 -13.50 -5.43 12.77
C THR A 33 -14.98 -5.77 12.65
N GLY A 34 -15.66 -5.11 11.70
CA GLY A 34 -17.10 -5.25 11.48
C GLY A 34 -17.53 -6.71 11.49
N ILE A 35 -18.61 -6.98 12.22
CA ILE A 35 -19.30 -8.27 12.21
C ILE A 35 -19.78 -8.47 10.76
N ALA A 36 -19.05 -9.26 9.99
CA ALA A 36 -19.54 -9.81 8.75
C ALA A 36 -20.72 -10.72 9.10
N ASP A 37 -21.87 -10.54 8.44
CA ASP A 37 -23.03 -11.40 8.59
C ASP A 37 -22.59 -12.87 8.40
N PRO A 38 -22.93 -13.81 9.30
CA PRO A 38 -22.59 -15.23 9.13
C PRO A 38 -23.06 -15.81 7.78
N SER A 39 -24.04 -15.18 7.12
CA SER A 39 -24.39 -15.52 5.73
C SER A 39 -23.27 -15.22 4.72
N GLU A 40 -22.44 -14.20 4.94
CA GLU A 40 -21.30 -13.84 4.08
C GLU A 40 -20.08 -14.74 4.31
N ILE A 41 -19.91 -15.27 5.53
CA ILE A 41 -18.76 -16.12 5.92
C ILE A 41 -18.71 -17.43 5.10
N TYR A 42 -19.87 -17.95 4.66
CA TYR A 42 -19.98 -19.16 3.85
C TYR A 42 -20.25 -18.90 2.35
N THR A 43 -20.07 -17.66 1.89
CA THR A 43 -20.22 -17.34 0.46
C THR A 43 -18.89 -17.45 -0.28
N ALA A 44 -18.87 -18.21 -1.36
CA ALA A 44 -17.74 -18.28 -2.28
C ALA A 44 -18.14 -17.60 -3.59
N THR A 45 -17.47 -16.48 -3.92
CA THR A 45 -17.66 -15.81 -5.20
C THR A 45 -16.57 -16.24 -6.17
N ALA A 46 -16.99 -16.57 -7.39
CA ALA A 46 -16.13 -17.10 -8.45
C ALA A 46 -16.38 -16.32 -9.74
N THR A 47 -15.30 -15.91 -10.41
CA THR A 47 -15.37 -15.27 -11.72
C THR A 47 -15.03 -16.27 -12.82
N PHE A 48 -15.81 -16.28 -13.89
CA PHE A 48 -15.61 -17.17 -15.04
C PHE A 48 -15.39 -16.37 -16.32
N ASN A 49 -14.54 -16.89 -17.21
CA ASN A 49 -14.36 -16.29 -18.52
C ASN A 49 -15.61 -16.56 -19.38
N ARG A 50 -16.25 -15.48 -19.87
CA ARG A 50 -17.45 -15.57 -20.72
C ARG A 50 -17.26 -16.45 -21.96
N PHE A 51 -16.07 -16.47 -22.56
CA PHE A 51 -15.81 -17.16 -23.83
C PHE A 51 -15.38 -18.61 -23.65
N THR A 52 -14.62 -18.91 -22.61
CA THR A 52 -14.07 -20.26 -22.39
C THR A 52 -14.77 -21.04 -21.28
N GLY A 53 -15.60 -20.37 -20.47
CA GLY A 53 -16.24 -20.94 -19.27
C GLY A 53 -15.27 -21.29 -18.15
N GLN A 54 -13.96 -21.05 -18.33
CA GLN A 54 -12.94 -21.43 -17.37
C GLN A 54 -12.97 -20.51 -16.14
N PHE A 55 -12.65 -21.07 -14.99
CA PHE A 55 -12.47 -20.33 -13.75
C PHE A 55 -11.31 -19.34 -13.89
N GLN A 56 -11.54 -18.08 -13.52
CA GLN A 56 -10.52 -17.04 -13.50
C GLN A 56 -9.91 -16.98 -12.10
N SER A 57 -8.57 -17.05 -12.01
CA SER A 57 -7.90 -16.86 -10.73
C SER A 57 -8.09 -15.43 -10.22
N ALA A 58 -7.92 -15.26 -8.91
CA ALA A 58 -7.81 -13.94 -8.31
C ALA A 58 -6.81 -13.07 -9.12
N GLY A 59 -7.24 -11.87 -9.50
CA GLY A 59 -6.45 -10.92 -10.29
C GLY A 59 -6.57 -11.04 -11.82
N GLN A 60 -7.29 -12.02 -12.37
CA GLN A 60 -7.57 -12.13 -13.81
C GLN A 60 -8.85 -11.42 -14.27
N GLY A 61 -9.37 -10.52 -13.42
CA GLY A 61 -10.55 -9.74 -13.71
C GLY A 61 -10.32 -8.64 -14.75
N PRO A 62 -11.36 -7.86 -15.05
CA PRO A 62 -11.32 -6.77 -16.04
C PRO A 62 -10.18 -5.77 -15.82
N GLU A 63 -9.84 -5.48 -14.55
CA GLU A 63 -8.77 -4.56 -14.16
C GLU A 63 -7.41 -4.92 -14.76
N ARG A 64 -7.14 -6.21 -15.02
CA ARG A 64 -5.88 -6.66 -15.62
C ARG A 64 -5.77 -6.33 -17.11
N HIS A 65 -6.89 -6.06 -17.77
CA HIS A 65 -6.97 -5.85 -19.21
C HIS A 65 -6.98 -4.38 -19.62
N SER A 66 -6.84 -3.44 -18.69
CA SER A 66 -6.59 -2.03 -18.99
C SER A 66 -5.22 -1.84 -19.66
N ASP A 67 -5.09 -0.78 -20.47
CA ASP A 67 -3.84 -0.42 -21.14
C ASP A 67 -2.72 -0.14 -20.13
N GLU A 68 -3.04 0.48 -18.99
CA GLU A 68 -2.10 0.74 -17.90
C GLU A 68 -1.62 -0.57 -17.24
N ALA A 69 -2.53 -1.49 -16.90
CA ALA A 69 -2.13 -2.77 -16.33
C ALA A 69 -1.29 -3.59 -17.31
N LYS A 70 -1.57 -3.48 -18.61
CA LYS A 70 -0.79 -4.12 -19.67
C LYS A 70 0.61 -3.50 -19.79
N SER A 71 0.72 -2.18 -19.84
CA SER A 71 2.02 -1.50 -19.92
C SER A 71 2.87 -1.77 -18.68
N LYS A 72 2.27 -1.75 -17.48
CA LYS A 72 2.95 -2.12 -16.23
C LYS A 72 3.53 -3.53 -16.29
N ARG A 73 2.78 -4.53 -16.78
CA ARG A 73 3.30 -5.91 -16.93
C ARG A 73 4.43 -6.02 -17.94
N GLN A 74 4.32 -5.31 -19.07
CA GLN A 74 5.36 -5.32 -20.10
C GLN A 74 6.64 -4.67 -19.60
N MET A 75 6.53 -3.53 -18.90
CA MET A 75 7.68 -2.83 -18.34
C MET A 75 8.33 -3.61 -17.19
N ASN A 76 7.53 -4.24 -16.32
CA ASN A 76 8.01 -5.07 -15.22
C ASN A 76 8.86 -6.27 -15.66
N ALA A 77 8.81 -6.66 -16.95
CA ALA A 77 9.67 -7.72 -17.48
C ALA A 77 11.13 -7.29 -17.66
N PHE A 78 11.37 -5.98 -17.84
CA PHE A 78 12.70 -5.43 -18.15
C PHE A 78 13.19 -4.45 -17.09
N PHE A 79 12.27 -3.81 -16.38
CA PHE A 79 12.55 -2.75 -15.44
C PHE A 79 11.87 -3.04 -14.11
N ASP A 80 12.55 -2.73 -13.02
CA ASP A 80 11.91 -2.68 -11.70
C ASP A 80 11.11 -1.37 -11.59
N VAL A 81 9.92 -1.35 -12.18
CA VAL A 81 9.05 -0.17 -12.23
C VAL A 81 8.58 0.22 -10.83
N GLU A 82 8.43 -0.74 -9.92
CA GLU A 82 8.00 -0.46 -8.55
C GLU A 82 9.11 0.21 -7.74
N ALA A 83 10.35 -0.27 -7.85
CA ALA A 83 11.49 0.44 -7.26
C ALA A 83 11.66 1.84 -7.87
N ALA A 84 11.54 1.98 -9.19
CA ALA A 84 11.69 3.28 -9.85
C ALA A 84 10.57 4.27 -9.48
N ALA A 85 9.33 3.80 -9.35
CA ALA A 85 8.20 4.64 -8.91
C ALA A 85 8.37 5.08 -7.44
N ASN A 86 8.90 4.19 -6.59
CA ASN A 86 9.09 4.46 -5.17
C ASN A 86 10.40 5.18 -4.85
N ALA A 87 11.40 5.17 -5.75
CA ALA A 87 12.73 5.73 -5.52
C ALA A 87 12.74 7.24 -5.22
N HIS A 88 11.68 7.94 -5.61
CA HIS A 88 11.58 9.39 -5.47
C HIS A 88 10.51 9.82 -4.45
N ASP A 89 9.97 8.92 -3.62
CA ASP A 89 8.85 9.17 -2.69
C ASP A 89 7.64 9.84 -3.39
N GLY A 90 7.40 9.51 -4.66
CA GLY A 90 6.37 10.16 -5.49
C GLY A 90 6.65 11.63 -5.86
N ARG A 91 7.87 12.14 -5.61
CA ARG A 91 8.27 13.51 -5.96
C ARG A 91 8.57 13.61 -7.45
N SER A 92 8.02 14.64 -8.09
CA SER A 92 8.37 14.93 -9.49
C SER A 92 9.83 15.36 -9.62
N LEU A 93 10.47 15.02 -10.75
CA LEU A 93 11.84 15.45 -11.09
C LEU A 93 12.03 16.98 -10.97
N LYS A 94 10.96 17.75 -11.23
CA LYS A 94 10.96 19.22 -11.06
C LYS A 94 11.00 19.62 -9.58
N ALA A 95 10.27 18.92 -8.72
CA ALA A 95 10.30 19.13 -7.27
C ALA A 95 11.65 18.75 -6.67
N GLU A 96 12.33 17.72 -7.21
CA GLU A 96 13.68 17.36 -6.77
C GLU A 96 14.75 18.38 -7.19
N ARG A 97 14.56 19.00 -8.36
CA ARG A 97 15.52 19.95 -8.94
C ARG A 97 15.30 21.38 -8.46
N SER A 98 14.07 21.77 -8.11
CA SER A 98 13.73 23.14 -7.73
C SER A 98 14.43 23.62 -6.45
N GLY A 99 14.85 22.70 -5.57
CA GLY A 99 15.54 23.03 -4.31
C GLY A 99 17.07 23.10 -4.39
N LYS A 100 17.71 22.58 -5.45
CA LYS A 100 19.17 22.50 -5.53
C LYS A 100 19.77 23.81 -6.01
N LYS A 101 20.00 24.73 -5.07
CA LYS A 101 20.80 25.94 -5.32
C LYS A 101 22.27 25.54 -5.44
N PRO A 102 22.98 25.91 -6.51
CA PRO A 102 24.38 25.55 -6.66
C PRO A 102 25.21 26.14 -5.52
N SER A 103 26.16 25.35 -5.03
CA SER A 103 27.09 25.78 -3.99
C SER A 103 28.01 26.89 -4.51
N LYS A 104 28.63 27.65 -3.60
CA LYS A 104 29.59 28.71 -4.00
C LYS A 104 30.75 28.16 -4.84
N ALA A 105 31.17 26.91 -4.56
CA ALA A 105 32.21 26.23 -5.33
C ALA A 105 31.75 25.91 -6.76
N GLU A 106 30.54 25.38 -6.92
CA GLU A 106 29.94 25.11 -8.23
C GLU A 106 29.76 26.40 -9.04
N LEU A 107 29.31 27.48 -8.40
CA LEU A 107 29.20 28.79 -9.05
C LEU A 107 30.54 29.32 -9.57
N LYS A 108 31.64 29.10 -8.81
CA LYS A 108 32.99 29.47 -9.23
C LYS A 108 33.42 28.66 -10.45
N GLN A 109 33.22 27.34 -10.43
CA GLN A 109 33.51 26.46 -11.56
C GLN A 109 32.70 26.84 -12.81
N PHE A 110 31.41 27.16 -12.68
CA PHE A 110 30.59 27.62 -13.81
C PHE A 110 31.08 28.94 -14.39
N LYS A 111 31.51 29.90 -13.54
CA LYS A 111 32.08 31.18 -13.97
C LYS A 111 33.42 30.98 -14.67
N GLU A 112 34.29 30.11 -14.15
CA GLU A 112 35.58 29.76 -14.75
C GLU A 112 35.40 29.04 -16.08
N LYS A 113 34.52 28.04 -16.18
CA LYS A 113 34.19 27.36 -17.44
C LYS A 113 33.63 28.32 -18.49
N ARG A 114 32.80 29.27 -18.06
CA ARG A 114 32.26 30.32 -18.95
C ARG A 114 33.35 31.30 -19.39
N ARG A 115 34.31 31.62 -18.52
CA ARG A 115 35.47 32.47 -18.84
C ARG A 115 36.42 31.76 -19.80
N ALA A 116 36.79 30.52 -19.52
CA ALA A 116 37.64 29.68 -20.37
C ALA A 116 37.06 29.53 -21.78
N ARG A 117 35.74 29.25 -21.92
CA ARG A 117 35.08 29.19 -23.23
C ARG A 117 35.15 30.50 -24.00
N LYS A 118 35.04 31.65 -23.31
CA LYS A 118 35.18 32.97 -23.95
C LYS A 118 36.63 33.24 -24.36
N GLU A 119 37.59 32.86 -23.54
CA GLU A 119 39.01 33.01 -23.81
C GLU A 119 39.46 32.08 -24.94
N GLU A 120 38.96 30.85 -25.00
CA GLU A 120 39.18 29.91 -26.11
C GLU A 120 38.58 30.45 -27.41
N LYS A 121 37.33 30.93 -27.40
CA LYS A 121 36.76 31.61 -28.58
C LYS A 121 37.56 32.84 -28.98
N ARG A 122 38.11 33.58 -28.01
CA ARG A 122 39.02 34.71 -28.25
C ARG A 122 40.40 34.28 -28.77
N ARG A 123 40.84 33.08 -28.43
CA ARG A 123 42.13 32.55 -28.85
C ARG A 123 42.03 31.87 -30.21
N ALA A 124 40.86 31.33 -30.54
CA ALA A 124 40.55 30.71 -31.82
C ALA A 124 40.62 31.73 -32.97
N TRP A 125 40.02 32.93 -32.81
CA TRP A 125 40.19 33.99 -33.82
C TRP A 125 41.60 34.59 -33.88
N LEU A 126 42.47 34.32 -32.90
CA LEU A 126 43.89 34.71 -32.91
C LEU A 126 44.80 33.62 -33.50
N ARG A 127 44.26 32.42 -33.72
CA ARG A 127 45.03 31.23 -34.14
C ARG A 127 44.80 30.88 -35.61
N ASP A 128 43.64 31.26 -36.17
CA ASP A 128 43.41 31.41 -37.62
C ASP A 128 43.84 32.80 -38.08
#